data_AF-A0A7C4IAB3-F1
#
_entry.id   AF-A0A7C4IAB3-F1
#
_cell.length_a   1.000
_cell.length_b   1.000
_cell.length_c   1.000
_cell.angle_alpha   90.00
_cell.angle_beta   90.00
_cell.angle_gamma   90.00
#
_symmetry.space_group_name_H-M   'P 1'
#
loop_
_entity.id
_entity.type
_entity.pdbx_description
1 polymer ?
#
loop_
_entity_poly.entity_id
_entity_poly.type
_entity_poly.pdbx_seq_one_letter_code
_entity_poly.pdbx_strand_id
1 'polypeptide(L)'
;MQLITLEEHMLNRINRMFSTARRVALGLALGLSVAGAAGAAETLLDDASAEYEVQHFAAALAAYEKAAEAGDAQAQEIAGLMHLYGERLYGKQIAANRTKATYWLRQAAAQGRESARFLVARMTAREVAAHR
;
A
#
# COMPACT_ATOMS: atom_id res chain seq x y z
N MET A 1 10.62 5.45 -27.66
CA MET A 1 11.45 5.23 -26.47
C MET A 1 10.72 5.85 -25.28
N GLN A 2 9.81 5.10 -24.65
CA GLN A 2 8.89 5.64 -23.65
C GLN A 2 9.45 5.46 -22.24
N LEU A 3 9.86 6.58 -21.64
CA LEU A 3 9.98 6.73 -20.19
C LEU A 3 8.57 6.67 -19.59
N ILE A 4 7.97 5.48 -19.56
CA ILE A 4 6.84 5.19 -18.68
C ILE A 4 7.37 5.46 -17.28
N THR A 5 6.78 6.44 -16.61
CA THR A 5 7.33 7.01 -15.39
C THR A 5 7.49 5.90 -14.35
N LEU A 6 8.66 5.82 -13.73
CA LEU A 6 8.99 4.80 -12.73
C LEU A 6 7.92 4.70 -11.62
N GLU A 7 7.18 5.78 -11.40
CA GLU A 7 6.05 5.86 -10.47
C GLU A 7 4.89 4.96 -10.88
N GLU A 8 4.46 4.98 -12.15
CA GLU A 8 3.43 4.07 -12.65
C GLU A 8 3.86 2.61 -12.56
N HIS A 9 5.12 2.32 -12.86
CA HIS A 9 5.63 0.95 -12.77
C HIS A 9 5.65 0.44 -11.32
N MET A 10 6.02 1.30 -10.37
CA MET A 10 6.02 0.98 -8.93
C MET A 10 4.59 0.83 -8.40
N LEU A 11 3.68 1.72 -8.76
CA LEU A 11 2.26 1.64 -8.41
C LEU A 11 1.64 0.35 -8.97
N ASN A 12 1.95 -0.01 -10.20
CA ASN A 12 1.45 -1.22 -10.84
C ASN A 12 2.05 -2.51 -10.24
N ARG A 13 3.28 -2.46 -9.70
CA ARG A 13 3.85 -3.56 -8.90
C ARG A 13 3.17 -3.70 -7.54
N ILE A 14 2.93 -2.59 -6.86
CA ILE A 14 2.23 -2.56 -5.56
C ILE A 14 0.79 -3.05 -5.72
N ASN A 15 0.07 -2.56 -6.73
CA ASN A 15 -1.29 -3.01 -7.03
C ASN A 15 -1.35 -4.50 -7.38
N ARG A 16 -0.34 -5.03 -8.10
CA ARG A 16 -0.23 -6.46 -8.37
C ARG A 16 -0.01 -7.31 -7.11
N MET A 17 0.76 -6.83 -6.13
CA MET A 17 0.91 -7.49 -4.84
C MET A 17 -0.41 -7.59 -4.06
N PHE A 18 -1.28 -6.57 -4.19
CA PHE A 18 -2.60 -6.58 -3.55
C PHE A 18 -3.70 -7.30 -4.37
N SER A 19 -3.57 -7.38 -5.70
CA SER A 19 -4.58 -7.98 -6.60
C SER A 19 -4.75 -9.49 -6.47
N THR A 20 -3.69 -10.22 -6.13
CA THR A 20 -3.78 -11.66 -5.84
C THR A 20 -4.50 -11.92 -4.52
N ALA A 21 -4.38 -11.02 -3.54
CA ALA A 21 -5.13 -11.07 -2.30
C ALA A 21 -6.64 -10.81 -2.51
N ARG A 22 -7.01 -9.87 -3.40
CA ARG A 22 -8.41 -9.57 -3.75
C ARG A 22 -9.15 -10.75 -4.41
N ARG A 23 -8.46 -11.56 -5.23
CA ARG A 23 -9.07 -12.72 -5.90
C ARG A 23 -9.41 -13.87 -4.96
N VAL A 24 -8.67 -14.04 -3.87
CA VAL A 24 -8.97 -15.05 -2.84
C VAL A 24 -10.21 -14.64 -2.04
N ALA A 25 -10.40 -13.35 -1.79
CA ALA A 25 -11.57 -12.82 -1.06
C ALA A 25 -12.88 -12.90 -1.87
N LEU A 26 -12.83 -12.65 -3.18
CA LEU A 26 -14.02 -12.65 -4.04
C LEU A 26 -14.60 -14.06 -4.30
N GLY A 27 -13.79 -15.11 -4.11
CA GLY A 27 -14.21 -16.51 -4.32
C GLY A 27 -15.15 -17.08 -3.25
N LEU A 28 -15.38 -16.37 -2.14
CA LEU A 28 -16.19 -16.87 -1.00
C LEU A 28 -17.59 -16.24 -0.90
N ALA A 29 -17.93 -15.26 -1.74
CA ALA A 29 -19.14 -14.44 -1.57
C ALA A 29 -20.16 -14.52 -2.74
N LEU A 30 -20.26 -15.67 -3.43
CA LEU A 30 -21.33 -15.88 -4.41
C LEU A 30 -22.41 -16.80 -3.84
N GLY A 31 -23.34 -16.18 -3.11
CA GLY A 31 -24.52 -16.86 -2.60
C GLY A 31 -25.53 -15.89 -1.97
N LEU A 32 -26.15 -15.01 -2.76
CA LEU A 32 -27.61 -14.92 -2.83
C LEU A 32 -28.07 -13.88 -3.86
N SER A 33 -29.13 -14.28 -4.56
CA SER A 33 -29.93 -13.55 -5.53
C SER A 33 -30.57 -12.27 -4.95
N VAL A 34 -30.73 -11.23 -5.77
CA VAL A 34 -32.05 -10.69 -6.16
C VAL A 34 -31.88 -9.58 -7.20
N ALA A 35 -32.56 -9.75 -8.33
CA ALA A 35 -32.82 -8.74 -9.34
C ALA A 35 -33.80 -7.70 -8.77
N GLY A 36 -33.44 -6.41 -8.79
CA GLY A 36 -34.40 -5.34 -8.47
C GLY A 36 -33.89 -4.04 -7.82
N ALA A 37 -32.57 -3.77 -7.79
CA ALA A 37 -32.05 -2.51 -7.24
C ALA A 37 -30.77 -2.06 -7.97
N ALA A 38 -30.80 -2.00 -9.30
CA ALA A 38 -29.60 -1.77 -10.12
C ALA A 38 -28.96 -0.38 -9.96
N GLY A 39 -29.54 0.57 -9.21
CA GLY A 39 -28.96 1.91 -9.00
C GLY A 39 -28.57 2.26 -7.55
N ALA A 40 -29.12 1.59 -6.54
CA ALA A 40 -28.83 1.86 -5.12
C ALA A 40 -27.96 0.78 -4.47
N ALA A 41 -27.94 -0.44 -5.05
CA ALA A 41 -27.03 -1.49 -4.63
C ALA A 41 -25.59 -1.19 -5.09
N GLU A 42 -25.39 -0.50 -6.22
CA GLU A 42 -24.07 -0.08 -6.68
C GLU A 42 -23.40 0.86 -5.67
N THR A 43 -24.10 1.87 -5.16
CA THR A 43 -23.57 2.79 -4.13
C THR A 43 -23.32 2.10 -2.79
N LEU A 44 -24.22 1.21 -2.34
CA LEU A 44 -24.05 0.47 -1.08
C LEU A 44 -22.92 -0.56 -1.13
N LEU A 45 -22.69 -1.19 -2.29
CA LEU A 45 -21.56 -2.09 -2.51
C LEU A 45 -20.25 -1.31 -2.63
N ASP A 46 -20.25 -0.14 -3.26
CA ASP A 46 -19.08 0.74 -3.32
C ASP A 46 -18.73 1.26 -1.91
N ASP A 47 -19.72 1.75 -1.15
CA ASP A 47 -19.55 2.22 0.23
C ASP A 47 -19.11 1.07 1.18
N ALA A 48 -19.73 -0.10 1.09
CA ALA A 48 -19.34 -1.25 1.90
C ALA A 48 -17.96 -1.80 1.49
N SER A 49 -17.60 -1.77 0.20
CA SER A 49 -16.27 -2.18 -0.26
C SER A 49 -15.21 -1.16 0.15
N ALA A 50 -15.54 0.13 0.14
CA ALA A 50 -14.70 1.19 0.65
C ALA A 50 -14.50 1.03 2.16
N GLU A 51 -15.56 0.83 2.95
CA GLU A 51 -15.47 0.57 4.40
C GLU A 51 -14.73 -0.74 4.74
N TYR A 52 -14.88 -1.76 3.91
CA TYR A 52 -14.17 -3.03 4.03
C TYR A 52 -12.68 -2.87 3.74
N GLU A 53 -12.31 -2.31 2.58
CA GLU A 53 -10.92 -1.95 2.25
C GLU A 53 -10.34 -1.00 3.29
N VAL A 54 -11.18 -0.14 3.86
CA VAL A 54 -10.86 0.76 4.95
C VAL A 54 -10.37 -0.05 6.17
N GLN A 55 -11.19 -0.89 6.79
CA GLN A 55 -10.71 -1.61 7.98
C GLN A 55 -9.48 -2.49 7.70
N HIS A 56 -9.33 -2.99 6.47
CA HIS A 56 -8.22 -3.85 6.10
C HIS A 56 -6.87 -3.14 5.98
N PHE A 57 -6.78 -1.90 5.49
CA PHE A 57 -5.48 -1.24 5.33
C PHE A 57 -4.82 -0.90 6.67
N ALA A 58 -5.57 -0.37 7.63
CA ALA A 58 -5.04 -0.06 8.96
C ALA A 58 -4.62 -1.34 9.71
N ALA A 59 -5.45 -2.39 9.63
CA ALA A 59 -5.12 -3.69 10.23
C ALA A 59 -3.90 -4.34 9.55
N ALA A 60 -3.81 -4.25 8.22
CA ALA A 60 -2.65 -4.75 7.47
C ALA A 60 -1.38 -3.99 7.85
N LEU A 61 -1.44 -2.66 7.98
CA LEU A 61 -0.31 -1.86 8.43
C LEU A 61 0.18 -2.33 9.81
N ALA A 62 -0.73 -2.53 10.77
CA ALA A 62 -0.37 -3.01 12.10
C ALA A 62 0.28 -4.42 12.05
N ALA A 63 -0.24 -5.32 11.21
CA ALA A 63 0.34 -6.65 11.03
C ALA A 63 1.74 -6.57 10.39
N TYR A 64 1.94 -5.72 9.40
CA TYR A 64 3.24 -5.50 8.77
C TYR A 64 4.23 -4.80 9.71
N GLU A 65 3.80 -3.83 10.52
CA GLU A 65 4.65 -3.22 11.54
C GLU A 65 5.12 -4.27 12.56
N LYS A 66 4.22 -5.13 13.04
CA LYS A 66 4.59 -6.23 13.94
C LYS A 66 5.59 -7.22 13.32
N ALA A 67 5.39 -7.59 12.06
CA ALA A 67 6.34 -8.45 11.35
C ALA A 67 7.67 -7.73 11.05
N ALA A 68 7.61 -6.42 10.79
CA ALA A 68 8.78 -5.58 10.58
C ALA A 68 9.63 -5.43 11.85
N GLU A 69 8.98 -5.33 13.01
CA GLU A 69 9.59 -5.37 14.34
C GLU A 69 10.27 -6.71 14.62
N ALA A 70 9.71 -7.82 14.11
CA ALA A 70 10.33 -9.15 14.17
C ALA A 70 11.52 -9.31 13.19
N GLY A 71 11.85 -8.28 12.41
CA GLY A 71 13.00 -8.27 11.51
C GLY A 71 12.69 -8.69 10.07
N ASP A 72 11.43 -8.96 9.72
CA ASP A 72 11.10 -9.38 8.35
C ASP A 72 11.35 -8.24 7.35
N ALA A 73 12.33 -8.43 6.47
CA ALA A 73 12.77 -7.43 5.50
C ALA A 73 11.67 -7.03 4.50
N GLN A 74 10.78 -7.96 4.14
CA GLN A 74 9.67 -7.69 3.24
C GLN A 74 8.57 -6.89 3.95
N ALA A 75 8.27 -7.22 5.20
CA ALA A 75 7.31 -6.48 6.02
C ALA A 75 7.81 -5.06 6.31
N GLN A 76 9.11 -4.88 6.58
CA GLN A 76 9.73 -3.56 6.71
C GLN A 76 9.58 -2.74 5.42
N GLU A 77 9.78 -3.36 4.25
CA GLU A 77 9.55 -2.66 2.98
C GLU A 77 8.08 -2.26 2.83
N ILE A 78 7.15 -3.18 3.07
CA ILE A 78 5.71 -2.93 2.89
C ILE A 78 5.22 -1.87 3.87
N ALA A 79 5.54 -1.96 5.16
CA ALA A 79 5.20 -0.94 6.15
C ALA A 79 5.79 0.43 5.78
N GLY A 80 7.03 0.45 5.28
CA GLY A 80 7.68 1.65 4.78
C GLY A 80 6.94 2.28 3.59
N LEU A 81 6.48 1.47 2.65
CA LEU A 81 5.67 1.91 1.51
C LEU A 81 4.30 2.43 1.95
N MET A 82 3.64 1.74 2.88
CA MET A 82 2.35 2.15 3.41
C MET A 82 2.43 3.53 4.07
N HIS A 83 3.46 3.78 4.87
CA HIS A 83 3.73 5.10 5.45
C HIS A 83 4.18 6.14 4.41
N LEU A 84 4.86 5.75 3.33
CA LEU A 84 5.34 6.69 2.31
C LEU A 84 4.19 7.24 1.47
N TYR A 85 3.30 6.35 1.05
CA TYR A 85 2.16 6.70 0.21
C TYR A 85 0.99 7.22 1.03
N GLY A 86 0.76 6.62 2.20
CA GLY A 86 -0.28 7.00 3.14
C GLY A 86 -1.59 7.38 2.47
N GLU A 87 -2.04 8.60 2.75
CA GLU A 87 -3.34 9.11 2.33
C GLU A 87 -3.58 9.07 0.82
N ARG A 88 -2.51 9.14 0.02
CA ARG A 88 -2.61 9.12 -1.43
C ARG A 88 -3.10 7.76 -1.97
N LEU A 89 -2.76 6.66 -1.31
CA LEU A 89 -3.16 5.31 -1.75
C LEU A 89 -4.17 4.64 -0.81
N TYR A 90 -4.20 5.02 0.46
CA TYR A 90 -4.98 4.35 1.50
C TYR A 90 -6.01 5.29 2.16
N GLY A 91 -6.24 6.49 1.59
CA GLY A 91 -7.17 7.46 2.13
C GLY A 91 -6.83 7.89 3.56
N LYS A 92 -7.80 8.43 4.30
CA LYS A 92 -7.61 9.05 5.64
C LYS A 92 -7.11 8.10 6.75
N GLN A 93 -6.84 6.86 6.41
CA GLN A 93 -6.66 5.76 7.34
C GLN A 93 -5.21 5.50 7.67
N ILE A 94 -4.34 5.76 6.69
CA ILE A 94 -2.91 5.70 6.86
C ILE A 94 -2.40 7.08 6.51
N ALA A 95 -2.11 7.87 7.54
CA ALA A 95 -1.44 9.14 7.36
C ALA A 95 -0.07 8.91 6.75
N ALA A 96 0.28 9.68 5.71
CA ALA A 96 1.63 9.61 5.17
C ALA A 96 2.62 10.09 6.24
N ASN A 97 3.58 9.25 6.59
CA ASN A 97 4.61 9.55 7.58
C ASN A 97 5.98 9.24 7.00
N ARG A 98 6.61 10.27 6.44
CA ARG A 98 7.91 10.15 5.77
C ARG A 98 9.02 9.67 6.72
N THR A 99 8.94 10.03 8.01
CA THR A 99 9.90 9.59 9.03
C THR A 99 9.79 8.09 9.26
N LYS A 100 8.59 7.57 9.51
CA LYS A 100 8.35 6.12 9.65
C LYS A 100 8.67 5.36 8.37
N ALA A 101 8.30 5.91 7.22
CA ALA A 101 8.64 5.33 5.92
C ALA A 101 10.15 5.15 5.75
N THR A 102 10.92 6.22 6.01
CA THR A 102 12.39 6.18 5.89
C THR A 102 13.00 5.20 6.88
N TYR A 103 12.48 5.15 8.11
CA TYR A 103 12.95 4.23 9.14
C TYR A 103 12.82 2.77 8.67
N TRP A 104 11.61 2.34 8.29
CA TRP A 104 11.36 0.97 7.86
C TRP A 104 12.08 0.61 6.56
N LEU A 105 12.09 1.52 5.57
CA LEU A 105 12.80 1.29 4.31
C LEU A 105 14.33 1.19 4.50
N ARG A 106 14.91 1.92 5.46
CA ARG A 106 16.34 1.78 5.79
C ARG A 106 16.66 0.41 6.39
N GLN A 107 15.81 -0.10 7.26
CA GLN A 107 15.97 -1.46 7.80
C GLN A 107 15.87 -2.51 6.68
N ALA A 108 14.85 -2.41 5.82
CA ALA A 108 14.70 -3.30 4.67
C ALA A 108 15.91 -3.22 3.71
N ALA A 109 16.42 -2.02 3.44
CA ALA A 109 17.58 -1.81 2.60
C ALA A 109 18.86 -2.40 3.21
N ALA A 110 19.03 -2.31 4.54
CA ALA A 110 20.16 -2.93 5.25
C ALA A 110 20.14 -4.46 5.13
N GLN A 111 18.95 -5.05 4.97
CA GLN A 111 18.76 -6.48 4.71
C GLN A 111 18.79 -6.85 3.21
N GLY A 112 19.19 -5.92 2.33
CA GLY A 112 19.38 -6.20 0.90
C GLY A 112 18.14 -6.02 0.01
N ARG A 113 17.06 -5.40 0.51
CA ARG A 113 15.90 -5.04 -0.34
C ARG A 113 16.27 -3.88 -1.27
N GLU A 114 16.60 -4.18 -2.52
CA GLU A 114 17.03 -3.19 -3.51
C GLU A 114 15.96 -2.12 -3.79
N SER A 115 14.68 -2.48 -3.79
CA SER A 115 13.57 -1.53 -3.90
C SER A 115 13.56 -0.53 -2.76
N ALA A 116 13.82 -0.99 -1.53
CA ALA A 116 13.90 -0.11 -0.37
C ALA A 116 15.13 0.81 -0.45
N ARG A 117 16.28 0.30 -0.90
CA ARG A 117 17.49 1.11 -1.14
C ARG A 117 17.24 2.22 -2.15
N PHE A 118 16.60 1.89 -3.28
CA PHE A 118 16.22 2.85 -4.30
C PHE A 118 15.28 3.94 -3.75
N LEU A 119 14.28 3.54 -2.96
CA LEU A 119 13.33 4.47 -2.36
C LEU A 119 13.98 5.43 -1.36
N VAL A 120 14.85 4.92 -0.47
CA VAL A 120 15.60 5.76 0.47
C VAL A 120 16.45 6.78 -0.27
N ALA A 121 17.19 6.36 -1.31
CA ALA A 121 18.00 7.28 -2.12
C ALA A 121 17.17 8.39 -2.77
N ARG A 122 15.98 8.05 -3.29
CA ARG A 122 15.07 9.04 -3.89
C ARG A 122 14.52 10.02 -2.85
N MET A 123 14.21 9.55 -1.66
CA MET A 123 13.70 10.38 -0.57
C MET A 123 14.77 11.37 -0.08
N THR A 124 16.01 10.91 0.14
CA THR A 124 17.10 11.80 0.58
C THR A 124 17.54 12.77 -0.54
N ALA A 125 17.55 12.34 -1.80
CA ALA A 125 17.86 13.23 -2.92
C ALA A 125 16.85 14.39 -3.06
N ARG A 126 15.56 14.14 -2.81
CA ARG A 126 14.52 15.18 -2.83
C ARG A 126 14.69 16.20 -1.70
N GLU A 127 15.19 15.77 -0.55
CA GLU A 127 15.49 16.67 0.58
C GLU A 127 16.68 17.59 0.28
N VAL A 128 17.75 17.05 -0.31
CA VAL A 128 18.93 17.85 -0.69
C VAL A 128 18.59 18.88 -1.77
N ALA A 129 17.67 18.58 -2.68
CA ALA A 129 17.24 19.50 -3.74
C ALA A 129 16.30 20.62 -3.23
N ALA A 130 15.59 20.42 -2.12
CA ALA A 130 14.68 21.43 -1.55
C ALA A 130 15.38 22.51 -0.72
N HIS A 131 16.66 22.32 -0.40
CA HIS A 131 17.49 23.24 0.40
C HIS A 131 18.60 23.94 -0.43
N ARG A 132 18.47 23.99 -1.75
CA ARG A 132 19.33 24.75 -2.66
C ARG A 132 18.53 25.87 -3.32
#